data_AF-A0A1G2LR20-F1
#
_entry.id   AF-A0A1G2LR20-F1
#
_cell.length_a   1.000
_cell.length_b   1.000
_cell.length_c   1.000
_cell.angle_alpha   90.00
_cell.angle_beta   90.00
_cell.angle_gamma   90.00
#
_symmetry.space_group_name_H-M   'P 1'
#
loop_
_entity.id
_entity.type
_entity.pdbx_description
1 polymer ?
#
loop_
_entity_poly.entity_id
_entity_poly.type
_entity_poly.pdbx_seq_one_letter_code
_entity_poly.pdbx_strand_id
1 'polypeptide(L)'
;MSDTIVFDIETKKSFDEVGGRDNLHLLGVSVVAAYSYNQKKFFAFEESNLNQFERLIKDAGLLIGFNINGFDIPVLNPHISLDAFSLPALDLMDDIKKGVGFRVSLDNIAKNTLGISKSADGLQALRWYKEGKIDEIKKYCVQDVKVTKEIYEFGKKNGHILFLSREARGKVAVPVSWGLNAQKDIPQILREAFEKRKTAEIDYITGNASNDSSDHRNMRLVDIYRLNNDFLEGYCHLRQAKRIFKINRILRAKITDKVYQIREDVQNSLL
;
A
#
# COMPACT_ATOMS: atom_id res chain seq x y z
N MET A 1 -14.67 -18.51 -4.86
CA MET A 1 -14.22 -17.11 -4.65
C MET A 1 -13.35 -16.73 -5.83
N SER A 2 -13.54 -15.54 -6.39
CA SER A 2 -12.65 -14.98 -7.42
C SER A 2 -11.23 -14.87 -6.87
N ASP A 3 -10.22 -15.16 -7.70
CA ASP A 3 -8.83 -15.19 -7.25
C ASP A 3 -8.29 -13.79 -6.99
N THR A 4 -7.29 -13.69 -6.13
CA THR A 4 -6.41 -12.51 -6.04
C THR A 4 -5.09 -12.88 -6.68
N ILE A 5 -4.63 -12.08 -7.64
CA ILE A 5 -3.38 -12.33 -8.35
C ILE A 5 -2.41 -11.19 -8.04
N VAL A 6 -1.21 -11.53 -7.57
CA VAL A 6 -0.09 -10.58 -7.52
C VAL A 6 0.76 -10.80 -8.75
N PHE A 7 1.15 -9.76 -9.47
CA PHE A 7 2.00 -9.91 -10.66
C PHE A 7 2.96 -8.75 -10.85
N ASP A 8 3.96 -8.99 -11.69
CA ASP A 8 5.02 -8.06 -12.09
C ASP A 8 5.49 -8.42 -13.50
N ILE A 9 6.01 -7.44 -14.24
CA ILE A 9 6.44 -7.59 -15.63
C ILE A 9 7.86 -7.07 -15.83
N GLU A 10 8.65 -7.92 -16.49
CA GLU A 10 9.91 -7.52 -17.11
C GLU A 10 9.73 -7.29 -18.60
N THR A 11 10.49 -6.32 -19.12
CA THR A 11 10.37 -5.84 -20.50
C THR A 11 11.51 -6.33 -21.39
N LYS A 12 11.32 -6.21 -22.70
CA LYS A 12 12.35 -6.56 -23.70
C LYS A 12 13.26 -5.37 -24.04
N LYS A 13 12.72 -4.17 -23.97
CA LYS A 13 13.38 -2.91 -24.37
C LYS A 13 13.37 -1.93 -23.21
N SER A 14 14.37 -1.08 -23.17
CA SER A 14 14.41 0.10 -22.29
C SER A 14 13.50 1.22 -22.80
N PHE A 15 13.24 2.22 -21.94
CA PHE A 15 12.56 3.45 -22.35
C PHE A 15 13.29 4.17 -23.49
N ASP A 16 14.63 4.20 -23.47
CA ASP A 16 15.43 4.88 -24.48
C ASP A 16 15.26 4.22 -25.86
N GLU A 17 15.16 2.89 -25.91
CA GLU A 17 14.94 2.11 -27.13
C GLU A 17 13.54 2.30 -27.75
N VAL A 18 12.56 2.80 -26.98
CA VAL A 18 11.21 3.10 -27.47
C VAL A 18 10.93 4.60 -27.56
N GLY A 19 11.92 5.45 -27.36
CA GLY A 19 11.77 6.90 -27.47
C GLY A 19 11.07 7.56 -26.28
N GLY A 20 11.12 6.95 -25.09
CA GLY A 20 10.67 7.55 -23.83
C GLY A 20 9.52 6.81 -23.14
N ARG A 21 9.09 7.37 -22.00
CA ARG A 21 8.09 6.76 -21.12
C ARG A 21 6.66 6.76 -21.67
N ASP A 22 6.36 7.59 -22.66
CA ASP A 22 5.02 7.67 -23.26
C ASP A 22 4.73 6.45 -24.17
N ASN A 23 5.75 5.67 -24.51
CA ASN A 23 5.68 4.54 -25.43
C ASN A 23 5.74 3.17 -24.71
N LEU A 24 5.09 3.04 -23.55
CA LEU A 24 5.10 1.80 -22.74
C LEU A 24 4.68 0.56 -23.55
N HIS A 25 3.68 0.70 -24.40
CA HIS A 25 3.16 -0.35 -25.27
C HIS A 25 4.19 -0.91 -26.28
N LEU A 26 5.32 -0.22 -26.51
CA LEU A 26 6.39 -0.66 -27.41
C LEU A 26 7.51 -1.45 -26.70
N LEU A 27 7.52 -1.45 -25.37
CA LEU A 27 8.59 -2.07 -24.57
C LEU A 27 8.66 -3.58 -24.76
N GLY A 28 7.51 -4.21 -25.03
CA GLY A 28 7.36 -5.66 -25.14
C GLY A 28 7.56 -6.38 -23.81
N VAL A 29 6.90 -7.52 -23.65
CA VAL A 29 6.99 -8.34 -22.43
C VAL A 29 8.08 -9.40 -22.60
N SER A 30 9.07 -9.44 -21.70
CA SER A 30 10.02 -10.56 -21.67
C SER A 30 9.51 -11.68 -20.77
N VAL A 31 9.14 -11.35 -19.53
CA VAL A 31 8.57 -12.27 -18.55
C VAL A 31 7.47 -11.59 -17.75
N VAL A 32 6.39 -12.31 -17.48
CA VAL A 32 5.41 -11.98 -16.44
C VAL A 32 5.51 -13.02 -15.33
N ALA A 33 5.77 -12.59 -14.11
CA ALA A 33 5.64 -13.45 -12.94
C ALA A 33 4.30 -13.18 -12.25
N ALA A 34 3.72 -14.22 -11.64
CA ALA A 34 2.46 -14.09 -10.92
C ALA A 34 2.40 -15.01 -9.71
N TYR A 35 1.62 -14.62 -8.70
CA TYR A 35 1.21 -15.46 -7.58
C TYR A 35 -0.32 -15.52 -7.53
N SER A 36 -0.86 -16.73 -7.53
CA SER A 36 -2.30 -16.97 -7.32
C SER A 36 -2.56 -17.33 -5.87
N TYR A 37 -3.50 -16.64 -5.23
CA TYR A 37 -3.93 -16.94 -3.87
C TYR A 37 -4.77 -18.22 -3.80
N ASN A 38 -5.62 -18.47 -4.79
CA ASN A 38 -6.43 -19.69 -4.86
C ASN A 38 -5.54 -20.93 -5.05
N GLN A 39 -4.55 -20.86 -5.94
CA GLN A 39 -3.64 -21.98 -6.22
C GLN A 39 -2.44 -22.04 -5.26
N LYS A 40 -2.20 -20.98 -4.48
CA LYS A 40 -1.05 -20.81 -3.58
C LYS A 40 0.29 -21.05 -4.28
N LYS A 41 0.40 -20.62 -5.53
CA LYS A 41 1.51 -20.98 -6.42
C LYS A 41 2.03 -19.76 -7.18
N PHE A 42 3.34 -19.74 -7.39
CA PHE A 42 4.03 -18.81 -8.28
C PHE A 42 4.11 -19.38 -9.71
N PHE A 43 4.00 -18.48 -10.68
CA PHE A 43 4.11 -18.75 -12.11
C PHE A 43 5.07 -17.74 -12.73
N ALA A 44 5.68 -18.14 -13.85
CA ALA A 44 6.43 -17.25 -14.71
C ALA A 44 6.10 -17.61 -16.16
N PHE A 45 5.72 -16.61 -16.94
CA PHE A 45 5.28 -16.74 -18.32
C PHE A 45 6.20 -15.90 -19.21
N GLU A 46 6.72 -16.50 -20.27
CA GLU A 46 7.33 -15.74 -21.35
C GLU A 46 6.24 -15.18 -22.26
N GLU A 47 6.61 -14.25 -23.14
CA GLU A 47 5.68 -13.66 -24.11
C GLU A 47 4.89 -14.71 -24.91
N SER A 48 5.57 -15.78 -25.33
CA SER A 48 4.98 -16.91 -26.08
C SER A 48 3.92 -17.70 -25.29
N ASN A 49 3.86 -17.52 -23.97
CA ASN A 49 2.96 -18.19 -23.06
C ASN A 49 1.97 -17.23 -22.38
N LEU A 50 1.85 -15.97 -22.82
CA LEU A 50 0.95 -14.97 -22.20
C LEU A 50 -0.52 -15.37 -22.23
N ASN A 51 -0.94 -16.20 -23.18
CA ASN A 51 -2.28 -16.76 -23.19
C ASN A 51 -2.61 -17.58 -21.91
N GLN A 52 -1.62 -18.16 -21.25
CA GLN A 52 -1.78 -18.85 -19.97
C GLN A 52 -1.96 -17.86 -18.83
N PHE A 53 -1.21 -16.75 -18.85
CA PHE A 53 -1.38 -15.67 -17.88
C PHE A 53 -2.74 -14.98 -18.04
N GLU A 54 -3.17 -14.71 -19.27
CA GLU A 54 -4.49 -14.16 -19.57
C GLU A 54 -5.61 -15.03 -18.97
N ARG A 55 -5.53 -16.36 -19.16
CA ARG A 55 -6.48 -17.29 -18.52
C ARG A 55 -6.44 -17.25 -17.00
N LEU A 56 -5.27 -16.99 -16.40
CA LEU A 56 -5.12 -16.89 -14.95
C LEU A 56 -5.80 -15.63 -14.39
N ILE A 57 -5.73 -14.50 -15.11
CA ILE A 57 -6.26 -13.21 -14.63
C ILE A 57 -7.69 -12.90 -15.08
N LYS A 58 -8.21 -13.60 -16.09
CA LYS A 58 -9.52 -13.32 -16.71
C LYS A 58 -10.67 -13.17 -15.70
N ASP A 59 -10.71 -14.06 -14.70
CA ASP A 59 -11.74 -14.08 -13.65
C ASP A 59 -11.18 -13.66 -12.27
N ALA A 60 -10.04 -12.95 -12.26
CA ALA A 60 -9.45 -12.44 -11.03
C ALA A 60 -10.36 -11.36 -10.43
N GLY A 61 -10.65 -11.48 -9.14
CA GLY A 61 -11.40 -10.47 -8.40
C GLY A 61 -10.56 -9.28 -7.99
N LEU A 62 -9.23 -9.44 -7.98
CA LEU A 62 -8.29 -8.37 -7.69
C LEU A 62 -6.90 -8.71 -8.25
N LEU A 63 -6.35 -7.79 -9.05
CA LEU A 63 -4.94 -7.75 -9.40
C LEU A 63 -4.18 -6.88 -8.41
N ILE A 64 -2.97 -7.28 -8.06
CA ILE A 64 -2.09 -6.55 -7.14
C ILE A 64 -0.71 -6.47 -7.76
N GLY A 65 -0.09 -5.30 -7.65
CA GLY A 65 1.31 -5.15 -7.96
C GLY A 65 1.86 -3.81 -7.53
N PHE A 66 3.05 -3.47 -8.01
CA PHE A 66 3.74 -2.24 -7.61
C PHE A 66 3.99 -1.35 -8.82
N ASN A 67 3.24 -0.26 -8.95
CA ASN A 67 3.19 0.58 -10.16
C ASN A 67 2.54 -0.11 -11.39
N ILE A 68 1.69 -1.12 -11.16
CA ILE A 68 1.00 -1.86 -12.23
C ILE A 68 0.09 -0.98 -13.10
N ASN A 69 -0.57 0.04 -12.54
CA ASN A 69 -1.43 0.91 -13.32
C ASN A 69 -0.62 1.83 -14.24
N GLY A 70 0.55 2.26 -13.75
CA GLY A 70 1.44 3.19 -14.44
C GLY A 70 2.49 2.52 -15.32
N PHE A 71 2.59 1.19 -15.32
CA PHE A 71 3.63 0.46 -16.05
C PHE A 71 3.15 -0.90 -16.57
N ASP A 72 2.94 -1.88 -15.69
CA ASP A 72 2.73 -3.28 -16.09
C ASP A 72 1.49 -3.49 -16.94
N ILE A 73 0.33 -2.93 -16.54
CA ILE A 73 -0.93 -3.05 -17.30
C ILE A 73 -0.77 -2.40 -18.68
N PRO A 74 -0.29 -1.14 -18.81
CA PRO A 74 0.01 -0.55 -20.12
C PRO A 74 0.96 -1.36 -21.00
N VAL A 75 1.97 -2.00 -20.41
CA VAL A 75 2.92 -2.86 -21.13
C VAL A 75 2.26 -4.16 -21.57
N LEU A 76 1.45 -4.78 -20.72
CA LEU A 76 0.80 -6.07 -20.97
C LEU A 76 -0.33 -6.01 -21.99
N ASN A 77 -1.17 -4.97 -21.89
CA ASN A 77 -2.46 -4.91 -22.57
C ASN A 77 -2.39 -5.13 -24.10
N PRO A 78 -1.37 -4.64 -24.83
CA PRO A 78 -1.22 -4.91 -26.26
C PRO A 78 -0.94 -6.38 -26.62
N HIS A 79 -0.54 -7.21 -25.65
CA HIS A 79 -0.09 -8.59 -25.86
C HIS A 79 -1.11 -9.66 -25.44
N ILE A 80 -2.29 -9.24 -24.97
CA ILE A 80 -3.38 -10.13 -24.55
C ILE A 80 -4.70 -9.69 -25.20
N SER A 81 -5.70 -10.58 -25.25
CA SER A 81 -7.02 -10.22 -25.82
C SER A 81 -7.95 -9.56 -24.82
N LEU A 82 -7.78 -9.87 -23.53
CA LEU A 82 -8.48 -9.23 -22.42
C LEU A 82 -8.03 -7.78 -22.23
N ASP A 83 -9.00 -6.88 -22.01
CA ASP A 83 -8.71 -5.53 -21.53
C ASP A 83 -8.33 -5.57 -20.03
N ALA A 84 -7.03 -5.58 -19.74
CA ALA A 84 -6.52 -5.62 -18.38
C ALA A 84 -6.84 -4.35 -17.57
N PHE A 85 -7.12 -3.22 -18.22
CA PHE A 85 -7.57 -2.01 -17.53
C PHE A 85 -8.97 -2.14 -16.92
N SER A 86 -9.78 -3.08 -17.43
CA SER A 86 -11.12 -3.35 -16.91
C SER A 86 -11.14 -4.18 -15.62
N LEU A 87 -10.01 -4.83 -15.28
CA LEU A 87 -9.92 -5.67 -14.09
C LEU A 87 -9.73 -4.83 -12.82
N PRO A 88 -10.35 -5.22 -11.69
CA PRO A 88 -10.09 -4.57 -10.41
C PRO A 88 -8.60 -4.68 -10.04
N ALA A 89 -7.95 -3.56 -9.73
CA ALA A 89 -6.53 -3.51 -9.41
C ALA A 89 -6.25 -2.72 -8.13
N LEU A 90 -5.32 -3.24 -7.32
CA LEU A 90 -4.67 -2.55 -6.21
C LEU A 90 -3.21 -2.32 -6.59
N ASP A 91 -2.89 -1.09 -6.98
CA ASP A 91 -1.52 -0.65 -7.16
C ASP A 91 -0.97 -0.13 -5.82
N LEU A 92 -0.02 -0.87 -5.23
CA LEU A 92 0.55 -0.53 -3.93
C LEU A 92 1.27 0.82 -3.97
N MET A 93 1.95 1.16 -5.07
CA MET A 93 2.67 2.43 -5.16
C MET A 93 1.71 3.62 -5.18
N ASP A 94 0.62 3.51 -5.95
CA ASP A 94 -0.39 4.56 -6.00
C ASP A 94 -1.10 4.76 -4.66
N ASP A 95 -1.46 3.69 -3.96
CA ASP A 95 -2.09 3.78 -2.65
C ASP A 95 -1.17 4.44 -1.61
N ILE A 96 0.11 4.05 -1.60
CA ILE A 96 1.12 4.66 -0.73
C ILE A 96 1.33 6.13 -1.08
N LYS A 97 1.41 6.46 -2.38
CA LYS A 97 1.56 7.84 -2.86
C LYS A 97 0.39 8.71 -2.42
N LYS A 98 -0.85 8.20 -2.43
CA LYS A 98 -2.01 8.92 -1.87
C LYS A 98 -1.84 9.22 -0.38
N GLY A 99 -1.24 8.30 0.37
CA GLY A 99 -1.01 8.44 1.81
C GLY A 99 0.12 9.41 2.18
N VAL A 100 1.24 9.42 1.43
CA VAL A 100 2.44 10.22 1.77
C VAL A 100 2.69 11.43 0.86
N GLY A 101 2.04 11.51 -0.29
CA GLY A 101 2.17 12.61 -1.27
C GLY A 101 3.29 12.43 -2.30
N PHE A 102 4.10 11.37 -2.20
CA PHE A 102 5.21 11.10 -3.11
C PHE A 102 5.40 9.60 -3.34
N ARG A 103 6.15 9.24 -4.39
CA ARG A 103 6.48 7.83 -4.67
C ARG A 103 7.56 7.34 -3.72
N VAL A 104 7.35 6.17 -3.14
CA VAL A 104 8.35 5.45 -2.34
C VAL A 104 8.75 4.21 -3.14
N SER A 105 10.03 3.83 -3.18
CA SER A 105 10.45 2.64 -3.92
C SER A 105 10.07 1.35 -3.19
N LEU A 106 9.85 0.29 -3.96
CA LEU A 106 9.56 -1.05 -3.44
C LEU A 106 10.68 -1.54 -2.50
N ASP A 107 11.95 -1.32 -2.86
CA ASP A 107 13.09 -1.69 -2.00
C ASP A 107 13.06 -0.96 -0.65
N ASN A 108 12.77 0.34 -0.63
CA ASN A 108 12.66 1.10 0.61
C ASN A 108 11.53 0.51 1.49
N ILE A 109 10.38 0.19 0.92
CA ILE A 109 9.26 -0.40 1.66
C ILE A 109 9.63 -1.81 2.16
N ALA A 110 10.15 -2.68 1.29
CA ALA A 110 10.52 -4.05 1.61
C ALA A 110 11.54 -4.10 2.76
N LYS A 111 12.60 -3.29 2.66
CA LYS A 111 13.65 -3.23 3.68
C LYS A 111 13.13 -2.76 5.02
N ASN A 112 12.26 -1.74 5.02
CA ASN A 112 11.82 -1.12 6.27
C ASN A 112 10.63 -1.83 6.91
N THR A 113 9.78 -2.47 6.12
CA THR A 113 8.59 -3.23 6.56
C THR A 113 8.93 -4.69 6.89
N LEU A 114 9.70 -5.36 6.03
CA LEU A 114 9.96 -6.80 6.12
C LEU A 114 11.40 -7.14 6.52
N GLY A 115 12.33 -6.18 6.47
CA GLY A 115 13.76 -6.44 6.69
C GLY A 115 14.45 -7.09 5.50
N ILE A 116 13.81 -7.13 4.33
CA ILE A 116 14.31 -7.77 3.11
C ILE A 116 14.89 -6.70 2.19
N SER A 117 16.10 -6.90 1.68
CA SER A 117 16.68 -6.04 0.63
C SER A 117 16.57 -6.72 -0.74
N LYS A 118 16.35 -5.95 -1.81
CA LYS A 118 16.37 -6.52 -3.17
C LYS A 118 17.78 -6.93 -3.59
N SER A 119 17.88 -7.98 -4.41
CA SER A 119 19.15 -8.52 -4.92
C SER A 119 19.54 -8.00 -6.31
N ALA A 120 18.64 -7.36 -7.07
CA ALA A 120 18.90 -6.85 -8.41
C ALA A 120 17.96 -5.68 -8.80
N ASP A 121 18.35 -4.96 -9.85
CA ASP A 121 17.66 -3.80 -10.44
C ASP A 121 17.12 -4.15 -11.83
N GLY A 122 16.01 -3.54 -12.27
CA GLY A 122 15.36 -3.82 -13.56
C GLY A 122 16.26 -3.57 -14.77
N LEU A 123 17.28 -2.71 -14.64
CA LEU A 123 18.33 -2.56 -15.66
C LEU A 123 19.12 -3.85 -15.91
N GLN A 124 19.21 -4.75 -14.93
CA GLN A 124 19.85 -6.05 -15.07
C GLN A 124 18.97 -7.03 -15.87
N ALA A 125 17.65 -6.99 -15.71
CA ALA A 125 16.72 -7.82 -16.47
C ALA A 125 16.82 -7.52 -17.99
N LEU A 126 16.91 -6.25 -18.37
CA LEU A 126 17.14 -5.84 -19.76
C LEU A 126 18.47 -6.38 -20.34
N ARG A 127 19.54 -6.41 -19.54
CA ARG A 127 20.83 -7.01 -19.97
C ARG A 127 20.70 -8.51 -20.15
N TRP A 128 20.08 -9.20 -19.20
CA TRP A 128 19.85 -10.64 -19.31
C TRP A 128 19.00 -11.00 -20.52
N TYR A 129 18.02 -10.17 -20.89
CA TYR A 129 17.24 -10.39 -22.09
C TYR A 129 18.11 -10.33 -23.35
N LYS A 130 18.99 -9.32 -23.46
CA LYS A 130 19.96 -9.21 -24.57
C LYS A 130 20.95 -10.38 -24.62
N GLU A 131 21.26 -10.96 -23.47
CA GLU A 131 22.14 -12.13 -23.34
C GLU A 131 21.41 -13.49 -23.47
N GLY A 132 20.08 -13.49 -23.65
CA GLY A 132 19.27 -14.72 -23.71
C GLY A 132 19.11 -15.46 -22.38
N LYS A 133 19.43 -14.82 -21.24
CA LYS A 133 19.38 -15.40 -19.89
C LYS A 133 17.98 -15.30 -19.28
N ILE A 134 16.99 -15.90 -19.94
CA ILE A 134 15.57 -15.81 -19.56
C ILE A 134 15.30 -16.37 -18.15
N ASP A 135 15.99 -17.45 -17.75
CA ASP A 135 15.79 -18.04 -16.42
C ASP A 135 16.20 -17.11 -15.27
N GLU A 136 17.19 -16.23 -15.49
CA GLU A 136 17.57 -15.21 -14.50
C GLU A 136 16.49 -14.12 -14.39
N ILE A 137 15.87 -13.73 -15.51
CA ILE A 137 14.73 -12.81 -15.53
C ILE A 137 13.55 -13.42 -14.78
N LYS A 138 13.22 -14.70 -15.03
CA LYS A 138 12.14 -15.41 -14.32
C LYS A 138 12.37 -15.44 -12.81
N LYS A 139 13.59 -15.77 -12.36
CA LYS A 139 13.93 -15.77 -10.93
C LYS A 139 13.76 -14.38 -10.31
N TYR A 140 14.22 -13.35 -11.00
CA TYR A 140 14.11 -11.97 -10.54
C TYR A 140 12.66 -11.49 -10.45
N CYS A 141 11.89 -11.65 -11.51
CA CYS A 141 10.49 -11.23 -11.56
C CYS A 141 9.63 -11.98 -10.52
N VAL A 142 9.85 -13.29 -10.33
CA VAL A 142 9.19 -14.06 -9.25
C VAL A 142 9.57 -13.54 -7.87
N GLN A 143 10.82 -13.13 -7.65
CA GLN A 143 11.25 -12.53 -6.39
C GLN A 143 10.54 -11.19 -6.13
N ASP A 144 10.35 -10.36 -7.16
CA ASP A 144 9.62 -9.09 -7.05
C ASP A 144 8.13 -9.30 -6.74
N VAL A 145 7.49 -10.30 -7.37
CA VAL A 145 6.13 -10.72 -7.00
C VAL A 145 6.06 -11.22 -5.56
N LYS A 146 7.04 -12.00 -5.11
CA LYS A 146 7.10 -12.51 -3.73
C LYS A 146 7.19 -11.36 -2.73
N VAL A 147 8.09 -10.40 -2.95
CA VAL A 147 8.24 -9.22 -2.08
C VAL A 147 6.94 -8.40 -2.06
N THR A 148 6.35 -8.15 -3.23
CA THR A 148 5.09 -7.41 -3.36
C THR A 148 3.94 -8.09 -2.61
N LYS A 149 3.82 -9.42 -2.75
CA LYS A 149 2.86 -10.25 -2.00
C LYS A 149 3.09 -10.14 -0.49
N GLU A 150 4.33 -10.24 -0.03
CA GLU A 150 4.65 -10.16 1.41
C GLU A 150 4.35 -8.77 2.00
N ILE A 151 4.59 -7.70 1.25
CA ILE A 151 4.21 -6.33 1.63
C ILE A 151 2.69 -6.22 1.73
N TYR A 152 1.97 -6.69 0.71
CA TYR A 152 0.51 -6.67 0.72
C TYR A 152 -0.06 -7.45 1.92
N GLU A 153 0.44 -8.65 2.19
CA GLU A 153 0.02 -9.44 3.37
C GLU A 153 0.33 -8.72 4.69
N PHE A 154 1.51 -8.11 4.80
CA PHE A 154 1.86 -7.33 5.98
C PHE A 154 0.89 -6.16 6.17
N GLY A 155 0.66 -5.35 5.12
CA GLY A 155 -0.23 -4.20 5.19
C GLY A 155 -1.68 -4.60 5.47
N LYS A 156 -2.16 -5.68 4.84
CA LYS A 156 -3.49 -6.25 5.08
C LYS A 156 -3.68 -6.69 6.53
N LYS A 157 -2.67 -7.29 7.15
CA LYS A 157 -2.70 -7.77 8.54
C LYS A 157 -2.55 -6.63 9.55
N ASN A 158 -1.60 -5.72 9.31
CA ASN A 158 -1.17 -4.72 10.30
C ASN A 158 -1.82 -3.35 10.10
N GLY A 159 -2.48 -3.11 8.96
CA GLY A 159 -3.12 -1.84 8.61
C GLY A 159 -2.13 -0.70 8.33
N HIS A 160 -0.84 -1.02 8.21
CA HIS A 160 0.20 -0.07 7.85
C HIS A 160 1.39 -0.79 7.19
N ILE A 161 2.25 -0.01 6.53
CA ILE A 161 3.60 -0.40 6.10
C ILE A 161 4.61 0.64 6.57
N LEU A 162 5.90 0.33 6.44
CA LEU A 162 7.00 1.20 6.87
C LEU A 162 7.90 1.57 5.69
N PHE A 163 8.38 2.82 5.68
CA PHE A 163 9.45 3.27 4.80
C PHE A 163 10.43 4.17 5.56
N LEU A 164 11.65 4.26 5.09
CA LEU A 164 12.64 5.22 5.59
C LEU A 164 12.39 6.59 4.95
N SER A 165 12.07 7.58 5.79
CA SER A 165 11.94 8.98 5.38
C SER A 165 13.23 9.74 5.65
N ARG A 166 13.73 10.45 4.63
CA ARG A 166 14.87 11.36 4.77
C ARG A 166 14.52 12.59 5.60
N GLU A 167 13.31 13.11 5.40
CA GLU A 167 12.81 14.30 6.11
C GLU A 167 12.62 14.01 7.61
N ALA A 168 11.99 12.88 7.94
CA ALA A 168 11.77 12.49 9.34
C ALA A 168 13.01 11.83 9.99
N ARG A 169 14.10 11.62 9.22
CA ARG A 169 15.34 10.95 9.65
C ARG A 169 15.08 9.60 10.34
N GLY A 170 14.13 8.82 9.84
CA GLY A 170 13.71 7.57 10.49
C GLY A 170 12.63 6.81 9.73
N LYS A 171 12.26 5.64 10.26
CA LYS A 171 11.15 4.84 9.73
C LYS A 171 9.82 5.53 10.04
N VAL A 172 8.97 5.62 9.02
CA VAL A 172 7.65 6.22 9.10
C VAL A 172 6.61 5.20 8.68
N ALA A 173 5.52 5.10 9.46
CA ALA A 173 4.38 4.27 9.10
C ALA A 173 3.38 4.99 8.20
N VAL A 174 2.97 4.30 7.14
CA VAL A 174 1.89 4.71 6.23
C VAL A 174 0.68 3.82 6.50
N PRO A 175 -0.47 4.36 6.92
CA PRO A 175 -1.68 3.57 7.09
C PRO A 175 -2.14 3.04 5.72
N VAL A 176 -2.60 1.80 5.69
CA VAL A 176 -3.14 1.16 4.49
C VAL A 176 -4.42 0.39 4.83
N SER A 177 -5.36 0.34 3.89
CA SER A 177 -6.67 -0.29 4.08
C SER A 177 -6.89 -1.47 3.14
N TRP A 178 -5.90 -2.36 3.04
CA TRP A 178 -5.91 -3.49 2.10
C TRP A 178 -6.68 -4.72 2.61
N GLY A 179 -7.13 -4.70 3.88
CA GLY A 179 -7.93 -5.76 4.49
C GLY A 179 -9.44 -5.52 4.36
N LEU A 180 -10.20 -6.61 4.33
CA LEU A 180 -11.67 -6.60 4.19
C LEU A 180 -12.43 -5.92 5.35
N ASN A 181 -11.74 -5.59 6.44
CA ASN A 181 -12.34 -5.03 7.66
C ASN A 181 -12.03 -3.53 7.87
N ALA A 182 -11.70 -2.79 6.81
CA ALA A 182 -11.55 -1.35 6.89
C ALA A 182 -12.90 -0.70 7.22
N GLN A 183 -12.96 0.03 8.34
CA GLN A 183 -14.19 0.64 8.82
C GLN A 183 -14.48 1.94 8.05
N LYS A 184 -15.62 2.00 7.37
CA LYS A 184 -15.98 3.14 6.49
C LYS A 184 -16.68 4.29 7.21
N ASP A 185 -17.28 4.03 8.37
CA ASP A 185 -18.07 4.99 9.14
C ASP A 185 -17.27 5.75 10.21
N ILE A 186 -15.93 5.66 10.17
CA ILE A 186 -15.04 6.34 11.14
C ILE A 186 -15.40 7.82 11.31
N PRO A 187 -15.56 8.64 10.24
CA PRO A 187 -15.90 10.05 10.41
C PRO A 187 -17.26 10.27 11.11
N GLN A 188 -18.24 9.39 10.88
CA GLN A 188 -19.55 9.46 11.53
C GLN A 188 -19.44 9.14 13.03
N ILE A 189 -18.71 8.09 13.38
CA ILE A 189 -18.47 7.69 14.77
C ILE A 189 -17.76 8.80 15.56
N LEU A 190 -16.75 9.43 14.95
CA LEU A 190 -16.02 10.53 15.57
C LEU A 190 -16.91 11.77 15.75
N ARG A 191 -17.78 12.07 14.79
CA ARG A 191 -18.77 13.15 14.90
C ARG A 191 -19.75 12.90 16.04
N GLU A 192 -20.31 11.70 16.11
CA GLU A 192 -21.24 11.34 17.18
C GLU A 192 -20.57 11.37 18.56
N ALA A 193 -19.32 10.88 18.68
CA ALA A 193 -18.56 10.96 19.92
C ALA A 193 -18.30 12.42 20.35
N PHE A 194 -17.97 13.28 19.38
CA PHE A 194 -17.76 14.71 19.61
C PHE A 194 -19.04 15.41 20.09
N GLU A 195 -20.16 15.22 19.37
CA GLU A 195 -21.47 15.84 19.69
C GLU A 195 -22.00 15.40 21.05
N LYS A 196 -21.90 14.10 21.35
CA LYS A 196 -22.37 13.53 22.63
C LYS A 196 -21.39 13.70 23.78
N ARG A 197 -20.23 14.34 23.55
CA ARG A 197 -19.13 14.49 24.53
C ARG A 197 -18.71 13.16 25.16
N LYS A 198 -18.71 12.11 24.35
CA LYS A 198 -18.27 10.77 24.75
C LYS A 198 -16.84 10.53 24.31
N THR A 199 -16.02 9.93 25.16
CA THR A 199 -14.65 9.53 24.82
C THR A 199 -14.69 8.53 23.66
N ALA A 200 -13.89 8.78 22.63
CA ALA A 200 -13.72 7.87 21.51
C ALA A 200 -12.52 6.95 21.73
N GLU A 201 -12.69 5.67 21.45
CA GLU A 201 -11.61 4.71 21.29
C GLU A 201 -11.22 4.65 19.81
N ILE A 202 -9.95 4.92 19.49
CA ILE A 202 -9.44 4.89 18.11
C ILE A 202 -8.23 3.95 18.01
N ASP A 203 -8.22 3.13 16.97
CA ASP A 203 -7.08 2.29 16.55
C ASP A 203 -6.21 3.11 15.60
N TYR A 204 -5.07 3.62 16.07
CA TYR A 204 -4.33 4.70 15.42
C TYR A 204 -2.93 4.27 14.99
N ILE A 205 -2.58 4.57 13.74
CA ILE A 205 -1.22 4.40 13.21
C ILE A 205 -0.40 5.66 13.52
N THR A 206 0.61 5.55 14.37
CA THR A 206 1.57 6.61 14.68
C THR A 206 2.66 6.68 13.59
N GLY A 207 2.91 7.88 13.05
CA GLY A 207 3.87 8.08 11.95
C GLY A 207 5.30 7.74 12.36
N ASN A 208 5.82 8.45 13.36
CA ASN A 208 7.15 8.22 13.92
C ASN A 208 6.97 7.52 15.26
N ALA A 209 7.34 6.25 15.34
CA ALA A 209 7.48 5.61 16.65
C ALA A 209 8.74 6.16 17.32
N SER A 210 8.64 6.55 18.60
CA SER A 210 9.81 6.72 19.45
C SER A 210 10.56 5.40 19.56
N ASN A 211 11.89 5.43 19.67
CA ASN A 211 12.81 4.29 19.60
C ASN A 211 12.47 3.05 20.48
N ASP A 212 11.54 3.16 21.43
CA ASP A 212 11.20 2.10 22.39
C ASP A 212 9.95 1.26 22.05
N SER A 213 9.21 1.55 20.97
CA SER A 213 8.10 0.68 20.55
C SER A 213 8.13 0.40 19.05
N SER A 214 8.38 -0.85 18.67
CA SER A 214 8.28 -1.33 17.29
C SER A 214 6.85 -1.29 16.74
N ASP A 215 5.84 -1.11 17.60
CA ASP A 215 4.44 -1.08 17.19
C ASP A 215 3.96 0.35 16.87
N HIS A 216 3.84 0.63 15.57
CA HIS A 216 3.26 1.87 15.07
C HIS A 216 1.75 1.93 15.25
N ARG A 217 1.06 0.80 15.46
CA ARG A 217 -0.39 0.74 15.63
C ARG A 217 -0.74 0.65 17.10
N ASN A 218 -1.63 1.51 17.57
CA ASN A 218 -2.00 1.46 18.97
C ASN A 218 -3.39 2.03 19.21
N MET A 219 -4.08 1.46 20.21
CA MET A 219 -5.33 2.03 20.70
C MET A 219 -5.10 3.34 21.45
N ARG A 220 -6.04 4.28 21.31
CA ARG A 220 -6.07 5.57 22.02
C ARG A 220 -7.48 5.83 22.51
N LEU A 221 -7.61 6.27 23.75
CA LEU A 221 -8.81 6.92 24.25
C LEU A 221 -8.64 8.43 24.11
N VAL A 222 -9.59 9.08 23.45
CA VAL A 222 -9.51 10.50 23.09
C VAL A 222 -10.82 11.22 23.43
N ASP A 223 -10.70 12.28 24.21
CA ASP A 223 -11.78 13.25 24.43
C ASP A 223 -11.67 14.33 23.36
N ILE A 224 -12.63 14.38 22.44
CA ILE A 224 -12.52 15.20 21.22
C ILE A 224 -12.93 16.66 21.52
N TYR A 225 -12.01 17.60 21.37
CA TYR A 225 -12.28 19.03 21.60
C TYR A 225 -12.57 19.79 20.31
N ARG A 226 -12.00 19.33 19.19
CA ARG A 226 -12.26 19.87 17.85
C ARG A 226 -12.23 18.73 16.84
N LEU A 227 -13.09 18.81 15.83
CA LEU A 227 -13.18 17.84 14.75
C LEU A 227 -13.40 18.57 13.43
N ASN A 228 -12.67 18.17 12.40
CA ASN A 228 -12.98 18.50 11.01
C ASN A 228 -12.83 17.24 10.14
N ASN A 229 -12.74 17.39 8.81
CA ASN A 229 -12.65 16.26 7.90
C ASN A 229 -11.28 15.56 7.89
N ASP A 230 -10.20 16.27 8.26
CA ASP A 230 -8.83 15.78 8.13
C ASP A 230 -8.23 15.35 9.47
N PHE A 231 -8.62 16.00 10.55
CA PHE A 231 -8.09 15.74 11.88
C PHE A 231 -9.13 15.94 12.99
N LEU A 232 -8.80 15.34 14.13
CA LEU A 232 -9.40 15.67 15.41
C LEU A 232 -8.30 16.16 16.36
N GLU A 233 -8.67 17.10 17.22
CA GLU A 233 -7.85 17.57 18.33
C GLU A 233 -8.56 17.19 19.63
N GLY A 234 -7.83 16.63 20.58
CA GLY A 234 -8.43 16.14 21.81
C GLY A 234 -7.42 15.77 22.87
N TYR A 235 -7.91 15.48 24.07
CA TYR A 235 -7.08 14.97 25.15
C TYR A 235 -6.85 13.47 24.97
N CYS A 236 -5.58 13.10 24.81
CA CYS A 236 -5.15 11.72 24.68
C CYS A 236 -4.85 11.15 26.06
N HIS A 237 -5.67 10.21 26.54
CA HIS A 237 -5.51 9.62 27.86
C HIS A 237 -4.20 8.85 28.03
N LEU A 238 -3.69 8.23 26.96
CA LEU A 238 -2.40 7.52 27.00
C LEU A 238 -1.21 8.49 27.15
N ARG A 239 -1.27 9.66 26.51
CA ARG A 239 -0.19 10.67 26.55
C ARG A 239 -0.41 11.73 27.63
N GLN A 240 -1.56 11.69 28.30
CA GLN A 240 -2.00 12.65 29.29
C GLN A 240 -1.89 14.11 28.84
N ALA A 241 -2.16 14.37 27.55
CA ALA A 241 -1.97 15.68 26.95
C ALA A 241 -2.87 15.89 25.72
N LYS A 242 -3.08 17.17 25.36
CA LYS A 242 -3.74 17.56 24.10
C LYS A 242 -2.90 17.09 22.92
N ARG A 243 -3.54 16.49 21.91
CA ARG A 243 -2.91 15.96 20.70
C ARG A 243 -3.82 16.17 19.50
N ILE A 244 -3.20 16.21 18.33
CA ILE A 244 -3.86 16.19 17.03
C ILE A 244 -3.69 14.80 16.43
N PHE A 245 -4.79 14.22 15.96
CA PHE A 245 -4.82 12.93 15.28
C PHE A 245 -5.39 13.11 13.88
N LYS A 246 -4.66 12.63 12.87
CA LYS A 246 -5.13 12.66 11.48
C LYS A 246 -6.17 11.55 11.27
N ILE A 247 -7.33 11.88 10.74
CA ILE A 247 -8.43 10.91 10.57
C ILE A 247 -8.03 9.77 9.64
N ASN A 248 -7.29 10.07 8.57
CA ASN A 248 -6.78 9.06 7.63
C ASN A 248 -5.77 8.06 8.23
N ARG A 249 -5.38 8.21 9.49
CA ARG A 249 -4.51 7.29 10.23
C ARG A 249 -5.26 6.46 11.27
N ILE A 250 -6.57 6.63 11.37
CA ILE A 250 -7.47 5.83 12.22
C ILE A 250 -7.95 4.64 11.39
N LEU A 251 -7.67 3.43 11.85
CA LEU A 251 -8.13 2.20 11.19
C LEU A 251 -9.53 1.78 11.63
N ARG A 252 -9.86 2.08 12.90
CA ARG A 252 -11.14 1.80 13.53
C ARG A 252 -11.43 2.84 14.61
N ALA A 253 -12.71 3.11 14.82
CA ALA A 253 -13.19 3.96 15.90
C ALA A 253 -14.42 3.34 16.56
N LYS A 254 -14.54 3.57 17.87
CA LYS A 254 -15.71 3.19 18.67
C LYS A 254 -16.00 4.28 19.69
N ILE A 255 -17.29 4.53 19.93
CA ILE A 255 -17.73 5.42 21.01
C ILE A 255 -17.79 4.62 22.32
N THR A 256 -17.24 5.18 23.39
CA THR A 256 -17.35 4.60 24.74
C THR A 256 -18.48 5.24 25.53
N ASP A 257 -18.84 4.69 26.68
CA ASP A 257 -19.84 5.31 27.57
C ASP A 257 -19.27 6.39 28.50
N LYS A 258 -17.96 6.63 28.47
CA LYS A 258 -17.32 7.68 29.25
C LYS A 258 -17.67 9.04 28.67
N VAL A 259 -18.16 9.94 29.51
CA VAL A 259 -18.47 11.33 29.15
C VAL A 259 -17.39 12.24 29.73
N TYR A 260 -17.02 13.30 29.01
CA TYR A 260 -16.08 14.32 29.49
C TYR A 260 -16.66 15.72 29.38
N GLN A 261 -16.11 16.64 30.17
CA GLN A 261 -16.37 18.07 30.05
C GLN A 261 -15.14 18.76 29.47
N ILE A 262 -15.35 19.72 28.57
CA ILE A 262 -14.27 20.56 28.04
C ILE A 262 -13.99 21.62 29.12
N ARG A 263 -12.76 21.67 29.63
CA ARG A 263 -12.36 22.70 30.60
C ARG A 263 -12.35 24.09 29.94
N GLU A 264 -12.79 25.12 30.67
CA GLU A 264 -13.01 26.49 30.16
C GLU A 264 -11.75 27.14 29.55
N ASP A 265 -10.55 26.76 29.98
CA ASP A 265 -9.26 27.24 29.47
C ASP A 265 -8.99 26.84 28.01
N VAL A 266 -9.61 25.77 27.52
CA VAL A 266 -9.52 25.35 26.12
C VAL A 266 -10.49 26.15 25.23
N GLN A 267 -11.60 26.61 25.79
CA GLN A 267 -12.67 27.31 25.08
C GLN A 267 -12.23 28.69 24.55
N ASN A 268 -11.35 29.38 25.27
CA ASN A 268 -10.79 30.69 24.88
C ASN A 268 -9.70 30.60 23.79
N SER A 269 -9.19 29.41 23.48
CA SER A 269 -8.24 29.19 22.37
C SER A 269 -8.91 28.74 21.06
N LEU A 270 -10.25 28.68 21.06
CA LEU A 270 -11.07 28.21 19.95
C LEU A 270 -11.80 29.35 19.21
N LEU A 271 -11.58 30.61 19.61
CA LEU A 271 -12.00 31.83 18.89
C LEU A 271 -10.84 32.41 18.08
#